data_AF-A0A844GFS6-F1
#
_entry.id   AF-A0A844GFS6-F1
#
_cell.length_a   1.000
_cell.length_b   1.000
_cell.length_c   1.000
_cell.angle_alpha   90.00
_cell.angle_beta   90.00
_cell.angle_gamma   90.00
#
_symmetry.space_group_name_H-M   'P 1'
#
loop_
_entity.id
_entity.type
_entity.pdbx_description
1 polymer ?
#
loop_
_entity_poly.entity_id
_entity_poly.type
_entity_poly.pdbx_seq_one_letter_code
_entity_poly.pdbx_strand_id
1 'polypeptide(L)'
;MNGLWNRPRKTVVGVLRDALQTWRQREHWTMDTASDEIVKSYYNTGFDGVWLVEFQQHVPGKDAVRVMRTNNERFARWMDDQTKDSTLLPINLLPAVLQALPMDLRLQAASEILRPIGLDVSILHTVPVDAAVSSLMVALAKETGEGVTAFARVADRMTADTLQSAKIELEESIAAQRDALDHVNAMLAGSDQRCKENSRSGG
;
A
#
# COMPACT_ATOMS: atom_id res chain seq x y z
N MET A 1 -23.00 9.93 19.52
CA MET A 1 -23.52 10.41 18.23
C MET A 1 -22.89 9.56 17.13
N ASN A 2 -23.55 8.48 16.70
CA ASN A 2 -22.99 7.52 15.73
C ASN A 2 -23.56 7.79 14.33
N GLY A 3 -23.01 8.79 13.65
CA GLY A 3 -23.15 8.95 12.22
C GLY A 3 -22.03 8.19 11.51
N LEU A 4 -22.02 6.86 11.59
CA LEU A 4 -21.20 6.06 10.68
C LEU A 4 -21.82 6.19 9.29
N TRP A 5 -21.28 7.14 8.52
CA TRP A 5 -21.57 7.40 7.12
C TRP A 5 -21.83 6.08 6.39
N ASN A 6 -23.09 5.86 5.98
CA ASN A 6 -23.50 4.71 5.18
C ASN A 6 -22.99 4.92 3.76
N ARG A 7 -21.68 4.72 3.54
CA ARG A 7 -21.11 4.67 2.20
C ARG A 7 -21.64 3.41 1.51
N PRO A 8 -21.99 3.48 0.22
CA PRO A 8 -22.34 2.29 -0.55
C PRO A 8 -21.23 1.24 -0.38
N ARG A 9 -21.59 0.02 0.02
CA ARG A 9 -20.60 -1.07 0.13
C ARG A 9 -20.18 -1.46 -1.28
N LYS A 10 -18.94 -1.14 -1.63
CA LYS A 10 -18.34 -1.60 -2.88
C LYS A 10 -17.86 -3.03 -2.71
N THR A 11 -17.83 -3.78 -3.80
CA THR A 11 -17.10 -5.05 -3.83
C THR A 11 -15.59 -4.76 -3.79
N VAL A 12 -14.79 -5.76 -3.46
CA VAL A 12 -13.32 -5.65 -3.54
C VAL A 12 -12.88 -5.25 -4.95
N VAL A 13 -13.48 -5.85 -5.98
CA VAL A 13 -13.20 -5.54 -7.38
C VAL A 13 -13.56 -4.08 -7.69
N GLY A 14 -14.70 -3.60 -7.19
CA GLY A 14 -15.12 -2.21 -7.35
C GLY A 14 -14.15 -1.22 -6.71
N VAL A 15 -13.64 -1.52 -5.51
CA VAL A 15 -12.62 -0.68 -4.85
C VAL A 15 -11.33 -0.61 -5.68
N LEU A 16 -10.84 -1.75 -6.17
CA LEU A 16 -9.63 -1.79 -7.00
C LEU A 16 -9.82 -1.06 -8.33
N ARG A 17 -10.98 -1.22 -8.97
CA ARG A 17 -11.32 -0.52 -10.21
C ARG A 17 -11.30 0.98 -9.99
N ASP A 18 -11.90 1.48 -8.93
CA ASP A 18 -11.91 2.91 -8.62
C ASP A 18 -10.48 3.42 -8.36
N ALA A 19 -9.69 2.69 -7.57
CA ALA A 19 -8.29 3.04 -7.32
C ALA A 19 -7.46 3.09 -8.62
N LEU A 20 -7.65 2.12 -9.51
CA LEU A 20 -6.98 2.11 -10.81
C LEU A 20 -7.44 3.25 -11.73
N GLN A 21 -8.73 3.58 -11.73
CA GLN A 21 -9.26 4.72 -12.46
C GLN A 21 -8.65 6.03 -11.95
N THR A 22 -8.57 6.21 -10.64
CA THR A 22 -7.92 7.37 -10.03
C THR A 22 -6.44 7.44 -10.40
N TRP A 23 -5.71 6.31 -10.30
CA TRP A 23 -4.29 6.26 -10.66
C TRP A 23 -4.06 6.64 -12.12
N ARG A 24 -4.81 6.04 -13.04
CA ARG A 24 -4.73 6.34 -14.47
C ARG A 24 -5.00 7.82 -14.77
N GLN A 25 -6.01 8.41 -14.14
CA GLN A 25 -6.35 9.81 -14.32
C GLN A 25 -5.25 10.74 -13.81
N ARG A 26 -4.68 10.42 -12.63
CA ARG A 26 -3.56 11.15 -12.02
C ARG A 26 -2.32 11.16 -12.93
N GLU A 27 -1.98 10.04 -13.55
CA GLU A 27 -0.81 9.92 -14.42
C GLU A 27 -1.08 10.27 -15.89
N HIS A 28 -2.31 10.65 -16.24
CA HIS A 28 -2.75 10.88 -17.62
C HIS A 28 -2.53 9.68 -18.56
N TRP A 29 -2.70 8.47 -18.03
CA TRP A 29 -2.47 7.23 -18.76
C TRP A 29 -3.71 6.69 -19.46
N THR A 30 -3.49 5.81 -20.44
CA THR A 30 -4.52 4.91 -20.96
C THR A 30 -4.69 3.72 -20.01
N MET A 31 -5.80 2.99 -20.17
CA MET A 31 -5.99 1.76 -19.39
C MET A 31 -4.97 0.68 -19.80
N ASP A 32 -4.52 0.70 -21.05
CA ASP A 32 -3.44 -0.16 -21.55
C ASP A 32 -2.15 0.07 -20.76
N THR A 33 -1.75 1.33 -20.58
CA THR A 33 -0.55 1.69 -19.81
C THR A 33 -0.67 1.29 -18.34
N ALA A 34 -1.80 1.60 -17.69
CA ALA A 34 -2.01 1.26 -16.28
C ALA A 34 -2.00 -0.27 -16.05
N SER A 35 -2.59 -1.03 -16.98
CA SER A 35 -2.54 -2.50 -16.95
C SER A 35 -1.13 -3.04 -17.14
N ASP A 36 -0.34 -2.43 -18.03
CA ASP A 36 1.05 -2.79 -18.29
C ASP A 36 1.94 -2.57 -17.06
N GLU A 37 1.72 -1.48 -16.31
CA GLU A 37 2.43 -1.23 -15.05
C GLU A 37 2.12 -2.27 -13.97
N ILE A 38 0.88 -2.76 -13.89
CA ILE A 38 0.54 -3.88 -12.99
C ILE A 38 1.30 -5.15 -13.38
N VAL A 39 1.37 -5.46 -14.69
CA VAL A 39 2.10 -6.64 -15.18
C VAL A 39 3.59 -6.52 -14.92
N LYS A 40 4.19 -5.34 -15.12
CA LYS A 40 5.60 -5.09 -14.78
C LYS A 40 5.84 -5.30 -13.29
N SER A 41 4.99 -4.72 -12.43
CA SER A 41 5.08 -4.91 -10.99
C SER A 41 4.99 -6.39 -10.59
N TYR A 42 4.07 -7.13 -11.20
CA TYR A 42 3.87 -8.57 -10.97
C TYR A 42 5.14 -9.40 -11.19
N TYR A 43 5.83 -9.20 -12.32
CA TYR A 43 7.07 -9.92 -12.60
C TYR A 43 8.26 -9.38 -11.80
N ASN A 44 8.34 -8.07 -11.56
CA ASN A 44 9.43 -7.47 -10.78
C ASN A 44 9.45 -7.94 -9.31
N THR A 45 8.29 -8.32 -8.77
CA THR A 45 8.15 -8.83 -7.41
C THR A 45 8.23 -10.35 -7.31
N GLY A 46 8.41 -11.06 -8.44
CA GLY A 46 8.52 -12.52 -8.47
C GLY A 46 7.20 -13.24 -8.16
N PHE A 47 6.07 -12.57 -8.32
CA PHE A 47 4.77 -13.18 -8.05
C PHE A 47 4.43 -14.32 -9.00
N ASP A 48 5.03 -14.35 -10.19
CA ASP A 48 4.96 -15.47 -11.14
C ASP A 48 5.56 -16.77 -10.60
N GLY A 49 6.47 -16.71 -9.63
CA GLY A 49 7.01 -17.89 -8.96
C GLY A 49 6.04 -18.54 -7.96
N VAL A 50 5.00 -17.82 -7.55
CA VAL A 50 4.02 -18.28 -6.54
C VAL A 50 2.63 -18.46 -7.16
N TRP A 51 2.25 -17.59 -8.09
CA TRP A 51 0.93 -17.56 -8.70
C TRP A 51 0.99 -17.95 -10.17
N LEU A 52 0.11 -18.88 -10.56
CA LEU A 52 0.07 -19.47 -11.90
C LEU A 52 -0.67 -18.59 -12.94
N VAL A 53 -0.57 -17.26 -12.80
CA VAL A 53 -1.16 -16.33 -13.77
C VAL A 53 -0.08 -15.87 -14.73
N GLU A 54 -0.20 -16.29 -15.98
CA GLU A 54 0.70 -15.85 -17.05
C GLU A 54 0.12 -14.64 -17.79
N PHE A 55 0.88 -13.56 -17.86
CA PHE A 55 0.60 -12.39 -18.69
C PHE A 55 1.44 -12.42 -19.98
N GLN A 56 1.01 -11.67 -20.98
CA GLN A 56 1.85 -11.45 -22.15
C GLN A 56 3.01 -10.52 -21.74
N GLN A 57 4.25 -10.98 -21.95
CA GLN A 57 5.46 -10.20 -21.68
C GLN A 57 5.98 -9.49 -22.95
N HIS A 58 6.69 -8.38 -22.73
CA HIS A 58 7.46 -7.69 -23.76
C HIS A 58 8.73 -8.50 -24.06
N VAL A 59 8.78 -9.13 -25.23
CA VAL A 59 9.94 -9.90 -25.71
C VAL A 59 10.41 -9.34 -27.07
N PRO A 60 11.72 -9.39 -27.38
CA PRO A 60 12.24 -8.93 -28.66
C PRO A 60 11.49 -9.57 -29.84
N GLY A 61 11.07 -8.75 -30.80
CA GLY A 61 10.34 -9.22 -32.00
C GLY A 61 8.81 -9.30 -31.84
N LYS A 62 8.25 -8.95 -30.67
CA LYS A 62 6.81 -8.90 -30.44
C LYS A 62 6.31 -7.46 -30.39
N ASP A 63 5.11 -7.22 -30.92
CA ASP A 63 4.47 -5.91 -30.89
C ASP A 63 4.03 -5.54 -29.46
N ALA A 64 4.71 -4.54 -28.89
CA ALA A 64 4.47 -4.03 -27.54
C ALA A 64 3.04 -3.50 -27.36
N VAL A 65 2.48 -2.84 -28.38
CA VAL A 65 1.11 -2.29 -28.30
C VAL A 65 0.10 -3.42 -28.20
N ARG A 66 0.29 -4.49 -28.99
CA ARG A 66 -0.56 -5.68 -28.93
C ARG A 66 -0.46 -6.41 -27.59
N VAL A 67 0.74 -6.48 -26.99
CA VAL A 67 0.96 -7.05 -25.66
C VAL A 67 0.17 -6.29 -24.60
N MET A 68 0.32 -4.96 -24.55
CA MET A 68 -0.39 -4.11 -23.59
C MET A 68 -1.90 -4.25 -23.73
N ARG A 69 -2.41 -4.21 -24.96
CA ARG A 69 -3.85 -4.34 -25.23
C ARG A 69 -4.42 -5.68 -24.79
N THR A 70 -3.69 -6.77 -25.05
CA THR A 70 -4.14 -8.13 -24.66
C THR A 70 -4.24 -8.27 -23.15
N ASN A 71 -3.25 -7.74 -22.41
CA ASN A 71 -3.29 -7.73 -20.95
C ASN A 71 -4.42 -6.85 -20.41
N ASN A 72 -4.62 -5.66 -21.00
CA ASN A 72 -5.72 -4.78 -20.63
C ASN A 72 -7.09 -5.41 -20.86
N GLU A 73 -7.33 -6.05 -22.01
CA GLU A 73 -8.59 -6.76 -22.28
C GLU A 73 -8.89 -7.85 -21.23
N ARG A 74 -7.86 -8.42 -20.61
CA ARG A 74 -7.99 -9.35 -19.49
C ARG A 74 -8.34 -8.63 -18.19
N PHE A 75 -7.63 -7.54 -17.85
CA PHE A 75 -7.94 -6.73 -16.66
C PHE A 75 -9.34 -6.10 -16.74
N ALA A 76 -9.75 -5.61 -17.91
CA ALA A 76 -11.07 -5.02 -18.12
C ALA A 76 -12.18 -6.01 -17.77
N ARG A 77 -12.05 -7.29 -18.16
CA ARG A 77 -12.99 -8.36 -17.77
C ARG A 77 -12.94 -8.64 -16.27
N TRP A 78 -11.74 -8.78 -15.70
CA TRP A 78 -11.57 -9.04 -14.27
C TRP A 78 -12.10 -7.94 -13.35
N MET A 79 -12.08 -6.69 -13.83
CA MET A 79 -12.54 -5.50 -13.10
C MET A 79 -14.01 -5.16 -13.35
N ASP A 80 -14.68 -5.89 -14.24
CA ASP A 80 -16.10 -5.69 -14.53
C ASP A 80 -16.97 -6.60 -13.64
N ASP A 81 -17.30 -6.08 -12.46
CA ASP A 81 -18.25 -6.71 -11.53
C ASP A 81 -19.69 -6.18 -11.68
N GLN A 82 -19.98 -5.38 -12.72
CA GLN A 82 -21.29 -4.77 -12.93
C GLN A 82 -22.11 -5.49 -14.00
N THR A 83 -21.45 -6.19 -14.92
CA THR A 83 -22.14 -6.97 -15.96
C THR A 83 -22.31 -8.44 -15.55
N LYS A 84 -22.99 -9.23 -16.39
CA LYS A 84 -23.23 -10.66 -16.15
C LYS A 84 -22.00 -11.54 -16.42
N ASP A 85 -20.86 -10.96 -16.80
CA ASP A 85 -19.63 -11.73 -16.96
C ASP A 85 -19.14 -12.16 -15.57
N SER A 86 -18.77 -13.43 -15.42
CA SER A 86 -18.46 -14.04 -14.12
C SER A 86 -16.95 -14.21 -13.89
N THR A 87 -16.13 -13.79 -14.87
CA THR A 87 -14.68 -13.91 -14.77
C THR A 87 -14.12 -12.72 -14.00
N LEU A 88 -14.26 -12.73 -12.68
CA LEU A 88 -13.73 -11.69 -11.79
C LEU A 88 -12.22 -11.89 -11.53
N LEU A 89 -11.58 -10.85 -11.00
CA LEU A 89 -10.18 -10.88 -10.59
C LEU A 89 -9.92 -12.06 -9.62
N PRO A 90 -8.99 -12.98 -9.94
CA PRO A 90 -8.56 -14.01 -8.99
C PRO A 90 -8.06 -13.38 -7.70
N ILE A 91 -8.49 -13.90 -6.55
CA ILE A 91 -8.08 -13.36 -5.24
C ILE A 91 -6.57 -13.36 -5.04
N ASN A 92 -5.85 -14.32 -5.64
CA ASN A 92 -4.39 -14.38 -5.59
C ASN A 92 -3.71 -13.22 -6.32
N LEU A 93 -4.40 -12.52 -7.23
CA LEU A 93 -3.87 -11.31 -7.88
C LEU A 93 -4.17 -10.03 -7.10
N LEU A 94 -4.99 -10.07 -6.05
CA LEU A 94 -5.26 -8.90 -5.22
C LEU A 94 -3.97 -8.23 -4.72
N PRO A 95 -2.98 -8.97 -4.16
CA PRO A 95 -1.76 -8.32 -3.68
C PRO A 95 -0.91 -7.76 -4.82
N ALA A 96 -0.91 -8.38 -6.02
CA ALA A 96 -0.22 -7.84 -7.20
C ALA A 96 -0.79 -6.47 -7.62
N VAL A 97 -2.12 -6.35 -7.68
CA VAL A 97 -2.77 -5.09 -8.04
C VAL A 97 -2.49 -4.02 -6.98
N LEU A 98 -2.64 -4.35 -5.70
CA LEU A 98 -2.35 -3.43 -4.60
C LEU A 98 -0.88 -2.98 -4.62
N GLN A 99 0.05 -3.90 -4.85
CA GLN A 99 1.49 -3.62 -4.89
C GLN A 99 1.90 -2.72 -6.06
N ALA A 100 1.15 -2.75 -7.17
CA ALA A 100 1.38 -1.84 -8.30
C ALA A 100 0.90 -0.41 -8.03
N LEU A 101 -0.14 -0.23 -7.19
CA LEU A 101 -0.66 1.10 -6.88
C LEU A 101 0.37 1.96 -6.13
N PRO A 102 0.39 3.28 -6.35
CA PRO A 102 1.04 4.25 -5.47
C PRO A 102 0.60 4.06 -4.01
N MET A 103 1.49 4.34 -3.06
CA MET A 103 1.27 4.02 -1.64
C MET A 103 -0.02 4.62 -1.07
N ASP A 104 -0.34 5.86 -1.43
CA ASP A 104 -1.56 6.55 -1.00
C ASP A 104 -2.84 5.84 -1.49
N LEU A 105 -2.88 5.47 -2.77
CA LEU A 105 -4.00 4.73 -3.36
C LEU A 105 -4.09 3.29 -2.85
N ARG A 106 -2.94 2.66 -2.62
CA ARG A 106 -2.85 1.33 -2.01
C ARG A 106 -3.44 1.32 -0.60
N LEU A 107 -3.03 2.28 0.23
CA LEU A 107 -3.54 2.43 1.58
C LEU A 107 -5.05 2.70 1.57
N GLN A 108 -5.51 3.63 0.73
CA GLN A 108 -6.93 3.95 0.61
C GLN A 108 -7.75 2.71 0.19
N ALA A 109 -7.31 1.99 -0.84
CA ALA A 109 -7.98 0.80 -1.33
C ALA A 109 -8.01 -0.30 -0.25
N ALA A 110 -6.88 -0.57 0.40
CA ALA A 110 -6.79 -1.58 1.45
C ALA A 110 -7.66 -1.24 2.66
N SER A 111 -7.67 0.02 3.12
CA SER A 111 -8.57 0.49 4.16
C SER A 111 -10.04 0.32 3.76
N GLU A 112 -10.42 0.65 2.52
CA GLU A 112 -11.81 0.52 2.05
C GLU A 112 -12.27 -0.95 1.97
N ILE A 113 -11.36 -1.86 1.62
CA ILE A 113 -11.61 -3.31 1.60
C ILE A 113 -11.82 -3.88 3.02
N LEU A 114 -11.02 -3.44 3.99
CA LEU A 114 -10.96 -4.04 5.33
C LEU A 114 -11.85 -3.35 6.38
N ARG A 115 -12.16 -2.07 6.20
CA ARG A 115 -13.04 -1.31 7.11
C ARG A 115 -14.43 -1.94 7.34
N PRO A 116 -15.10 -2.58 6.36
CA PRO A 116 -16.40 -3.23 6.58
C PRO A 116 -16.38 -4.36 7.62
N ILE A 117 -15.21 -4.94 7.89
CA ILE A 117 -15.03 -6.00 8.90
C ILE A 117 -14.38 -5.48 10.19
N GLY A 118 -14.33 -4.15 10.38
CA GLY A 118 -13.80 -3.52 11.59
C GLY A 118 -12.27 -3.54 11.68
N LEU A 119 -11.58 -3.80 10.56
CA LEU A 119 -10.13 -3.73 10.48
C LEU A 119 -9.71 -2.41 9.83
N ASP A 120 -8.60 -1.85 10.31
CA ASP A 120 -7.95 -0.71 9.67
C ASP A 120 -6.56 -1.10 9.17
N VAL A 121 -6.05 -0.33 8.22
CA VAL A 121 -4.74 -0.54 7.60
C VAL A 121 -3.86 0.65 7.96
N SER A 122 -2.64 0.37 8.37
CA SER A 122 -1.61 1.38 8.56
C SER A 122 -0.39 1.04 7.70
N ILE A 123 0.33 2.06 7.26
CA ILE A 123 1.62 1.88 6.59
C ILE A 123 2.61 1.24 7.58
N LEU A 124 3.41 0.30 7.10
CA LEU A 124 4.57 -0.21 7.81
C LEU A 124 5.79 0.41 7.16
N HIS A 125 6.51 1.24 7.90
CA HIS A 125 7.86 1.61 7.51
C HIS A 125 8.77 0.44 7.92
N THR A 126 9.56 -0.07 6.98
CA THR A 126 10.61 -1.02 7.30
C THR A 126 11.90 -0.23 7.42
N VAL A 127 12.26 0.15 8.64
CA VAL A 127 13.60 0.64 8.89
C VAL A 127 14.55 -0.55 8.82
N PRO A 128 15.63 -0.49 8.00
CA PRO A 128 16.60 -1.57 7.96
C PRO A 128 17.15 -1.83 9.38
N VAL A 129 17.31 -3.10 9.73
CA VAL A 129 17.72 -3.58 11.07
C VAL A 129 19.00 -2.92 11.59
N ASP A 130 19.79 -2.31 10.70
CA ASP A 130 21.07 -1.65 10.97
C ASP A 130 21.03 -0.12 10.83
N ALA A 131 19.83 0.49 10.79
CA ALA A 131 19.70 1.93 10.69
C ALA A 131 20.29 2.61 11.94
N ALA A 132 21.23 3.54 11.71
CA ALA A 132 21.79 4.35 12.79
C ALA A 132 20.66 5.13 13.49
N VAL A 133 20.75 5.27 14.82
CA VAL A 133 19.79 6.04 15.65
C VAL A 133 19.51 7.43 15.06
N SER A 134 20.53 8.07 14.48
CA SER A 134 20.40 9.37 13.82
C SER A 134 19.46 9.35 12.62
N SER A 135 19.48 8.29 11.81
CA SER A 135 18.58 8.14 10.65
C SER A 135 17.13 7.93 11.07
N LEU A 136 16.91 7.12 12.12
CA LEU A 136 15.61 6.94 12.77
C LEU A 136 15.09 8.27 13.33
N MET A 137 15.94 9.06 13.99
CA MET A 137 15.56 10.35 14.55
C MET A 137 15.20 11.37 13.46
N VAL A 138 15.91 11.38 12.33
CA VAL A 138 15.58 12.23 11.17
C VAL A 138 14.23 11.86 10.58
N ALA A 139 13.99 10.56 10.34
CA ALA A 139 12.70 10.07 9.84
C ALA A 139 11.56 10.43 10.82
N LEU A 140 11.73 10.11 12.11
CA LEU A 140 10.76 10.43 13.15
C LEU A 140 10.41 11.92 13.19
N ALA A 141 11.43 12.80 13.15
CA ALA A 141 11.22 14.24 13.18
C ALA A 141 10.49 14.76 11.94
N LYS A 142 10.85 14.25 10.75
CA LYS A 142 10.22 14.61 9.48
C LYS A 142 8.76 14.19 9.47
N GLU A 143 8.49 12.89 9.60
CA GLU A 143 7.12 12.34 9.48
C GLU A 143 6.20 12.87 10.60
N THR A 144 6.73 13.08 11.83
CA THR A 144 5.95 13.71 12.90
C THR A 144 5.60 15.17 12.57
N GLY A 145 6.54 15.93 12.01
CA GLY A 145 6.32 17.31 11.61
C GLY A 145 5.30 17.43 10.47
N GLU A 146 5.39 16.55 9.48
CA GLU A 146 4.46 16.47 8.34
C GLU A 146 3.06 16.09 8.82
N GLY A 147 2.92 15.08 9.68
CA GLY A 147 1.66 14.69 10.32
C GLY A 147 0.99 15.81 11.14
N VAL A 148 1.75 16.50 12.00
CA VAL A 148 1.23 17.64 12.78
C VAL A 148 0.77 18.77 11.86
N THR A 149 1.54 19.07 10.82
CA THR A 149 1.21 20.12 9.85
C THR A 149 -0.05 19.76 9.06
N ALA A 150 -0.17 18.51 8.61
CA ALA A 150 -1.34 18.04 7.88
C ALA A 150 -2.59 18.06 8.75
N PHE A 151 -2.48 17.67 10.02
CA PHE A 151 -3.61 17.75 10.97
C PHE A 151 -4.01 19.19 11.28
N ALA A 152 -3.05 20.11 11.43
CA ALA A 152 -3.35 21.54 11.63
C ALA A 152 -4.16 22.11 10.45
N ARG A 153 -3.85 21.71 9.20
CA ARG A 153 -4.61 22.13 8.01
C ARG A 153 -6.07 21.67 8.03
N VAL A 154 -6.40 20.58 8.74
CA VAL A 154 -7.80 20.15 8.93
C VAL A 154 -8.58 21.19 9.74
N ALA A 155 -7.95 21.81 10.74
CA ALA A 155 -8.56 22.85 11.54
C ALA A 155 -8.83 24.13 10.73
N ASP A 156 -7.94 24.47 9.79
CA ASP A 156 -8.12 25.63 8.92
C ASP A 156 -9.21 25.40 7.86
N ARG A 157 -9.26 24.19 7.27
CA ARG A 157 -10.24 23.86 6.23
C ARG A 157 -10.56 22.37 6.23
N MET A 158 -11.77 22.02 6.67
CA MET A 158 -12.23 20.63 6.73
C MET A 158 -12.95 20.21 5.43
N THR A 159 -12.17 19.75 4.43
CA THR A 159 -12.69 19.13 3.20
C THR A 159 -12.33 17.64 3.16
N ALA A 160 -12.94 16.89 2.24
CA ALA A 160 -12.60 15.47 2.05
C ALA A 160 -11.12 15.28 1.71
N ASP A 161 -10.57 16.14 0.87
CA ASP A 161 -9.16 16.08 0.47
C ASP A 161 -8.22 16.38 1.64
N THR A 162 -8.50 17.41 2.45
CA THR A 162 -7.65 17.74 3.62
C THR A 162 -7.72 16.67 4.69
N LEU A 163 -8.89 16.04 4.89
CA LEU A 163 -9.03 14.89 5.78
C LEU A 163 -8.27 13.66 5.28
N GLN A 164 -8.28 13.39 3.97
CA GLN A 164 -7.57 12.26 3.39
C GLN A 164 -6.06 12.46 3.45
N SER A 165 -5.56 13.65 3.10
CA SER A 165 -4.14 14.00 3.26
C SER A 165 -3.71 13.91 4.71
N ALA A 166 -4.48 14.47 5.65
CA ALA A 166 -4.16 14.37 7.08
C ALA A 166 -4.13 12.92 7.58
N LYS A 167 -5.03 12.05 7.09
CA LYS A 167 -5.00 10.62 7.44
C LYS A 167 -3.69 9.95 7.00
N ILE A 168 -3.27 10.18 5.76
CA ILE A 168 -2.03 9.60 5.21
C ILE A 168 -0.83 10.04 6.05
N GLU A 169 -0.67 11.35 6.24
CA GLU A 169 0.47 11.95 6.95
C GLU A 169 0.51 11.55 8.44
N LEU A 170 -0.66 11.38 9.07
CA LEU A 170 -0.74 10.85 10.43
C LEU A 170 -0.37 9.36 10.51
N GLU A 171 -0.72 8.56 9.51
CA GLU A 171 -0.35 7.14 9.48
C GLU A 171 1.15 6.95 9.21
N GLU A 172 1.76 7.78 8.37
CA GLU A 172 3.22 7.84 8.17
C GLU A 172 3.94 8.24 9.46
N SER A 173 3.45 9.27 10.16
CA SER A 173 3.93 9.66 11.49
C SER A 173 3.86 8.53 12.52
N ILE A 174 2.72 7.82 12.61
CA ILE A 174 2.55 6.66 13.51
C ILE A 174 3.53 5.55 13.15
N ALA A 175 3.73 5.28 11.87
CA ALA A 175 4.65 4.25 11.42
C ALA A 175 6.11 4.59 11.79
N ALA A 176 6.55 5.84 11.61
CA ALA A 176 7.88 6.28 12.04
C ALA A 176 8.07 6.22 13.58
N GLN A 177 7.00 6.51 14.36
CA GLN A 177 7.01 6.34 15.81
C GLN A 177 7.14 4.87 16.23
N ARG A 178 6.47 3.96 15.52
CA ARG A 178 6.59 2.51 15.76
C ARG A 178 8.00 2.03 15.49
N ASP A 179 8.63 2.48 14.41
CA ASP A 179 10.02 2.10 14.11
C ASP A 179 11.00 2.56 15.21
N ALA A 180 10.83 3.78 15.70
CA ALA A 180 11.63 4.30 16.79
C ALA A 180 11.41 3.49 18.09
N LEU A 181 10.16 3.11 18.37
CA LEU A 181 9.82 2.27 19.53
C LEU A 181 10.42 0.86 19.40
N ASP A 182 10.32 0.24 18.22
CA ASP A 182 10.88 -1.08 17.96
C ASP A 182 12.41 -1.08 18.10
N HIS A 183 13.08 -0.02 17.67
CA HIS A 183 14.50 0.17 17.90
C HIS A 183 14.85 0.27 19.40
N VAL A 184 14.08 1.03 20.18
CA VAL A 184 14.25 1.12 21.64
C VAL A 184 14.03 -0.25 22.30
N ASN A 185 13.00 -0.99 21.90
CA ASN A 185 12.71 -2.32 22.41
C ASN A 185 13.84 -3.31 22.09
N ALA A 186 14.41 -3.25 20.89
CA ALA A 186 15.57 -4.06 20.49
C ALA A 186 16.81 -3.73 21.34
N MET A 187 17.06 -2.45 21.62
CA MET A 187 18.15 -2.02 22.51
C MET A 187 17.96 -2.50 23.95
N LEU A 188 16.73 -2.47 24.47
CA LEU A 188 16.40 -2.99 25.80
C LEU A 188 16.63 -4.51 25.87
N ALA A 189 16.12 -5.26 24.91
CA ALA A 189 16.31 -6.72 24.83
C ALA A 189 17.80 -7.10 24.72
N GLY A 190 18.57 -6.38 23.91
CA GLY A 190 20.02 -6.59 23.78
C GLY A 190 20.84 -6.14 25.00
N SER A 191 20.30 -5.28 25.86
CA SER A 191 20.92 -4.88 27.12
C SER A 191 20.68 -5.93 28.22
N ASP A 192 19.48 -6.48 28.27
CA ASP A 192 19.11 -7.58 29.18
C ASP A 192 19.89 -8.87 28.90
N GLN A 193 20.14 -9.17 27.62
CA GLN A 193 20.93 -10.34 27.21
C GLN A 193 22.40 -10.21 27.66
N ARG A 194 23.02 -9.02 27.50
CA ARG A 194 24.38 -8.74 27.96
C ARG A 194 24.54 -8.80 29.48
N CYS A 195 23.54 -8.34 30.24
CA CYS A 195 23.52 -8.49 31.70
C CYS A 195 23.46 -9.97 32.15
N LYS A 196 22.72 -10.82 31.42
CA LYS A 196 22.62 -12.27 31.71
C LYS A 196 23.88 -13.04 31.32
N GLU A 197 24.61 -12.61 30.31
CA GLU A 197 25.88 -13.21 29.90
C GLU A 197 27.03 -12.84 30.84
N ASN A 198 27.13 -11.56 31.25
CA ASN A 198 28.13 -11.10 32.21
C ASN A 198 27.96 -11.69 33.62
N SER A 199 26.74 -12.10 34.01
CA SER A 199 26.48 -12.76 35.29
C SER A 199 26.76 -14.27 35.27
N ARG A 200 26.93 -14.88 34.08
CA ARG A 200 27.29 -16.30 33.93
C ARG A 200 28.79 -16.55 33.74
N SER A 201 29.54 -15.55 33.27
CA SER A 201 30.98 -15.63 33.03
C SER A 201 31.86 -15.22 34.24
N GLY A 202 31.25 -14.74 35.32
CA GLY A 202 31.93 -14.30 36.55
C GLY A 202 31.81 -15.24 37.75
N GLY A 203 31.41 -16.51 37.55
CA GLY A 203 31.25 -17.53 38.60
C GLY A 203 32.27 -18.65 38.52
#